data_AF-A0A1H4Q382-F1
#
_entry.id   AF-A0A1H4Q382-F1
#
_cell.length_a   1.000
_cell.length_b   1.000
_cell.length_c   1.000
_cell.angle_alpha   90.00
_cell.angle_beta   90.00
_cell.angle_gamma   90.00
#
_symmetry.space_group_name_H-M   'P 1'
#
loop_
_entity.id
_entity.type
_entity.pdbx_description
1 polymer ?
#
loop_
_entity_poly.entity_id
_entity_poly.type
_entity_poly.pdbx_seq_one_letter_code
_entity_poly.pdbx_strand_id
1 'polypeptide(L)'
;MKYAPLTIALATVLLTAVSPGASHATYAPQVASPLPASGPPPKPASLACAKSHWPWGCVAKCESGGDWHINTGNGHFGGLQFSQSTWEGFGGLKYAPRADLASRTEQIHIARKVVAVQGWGAWPHCSRRYGLKGRMKLEKPQVEVTKNRLAPGLLIMPRGARLNAALPGSRTRPPLR
;
A
#
# COMPACT_ATOMS: atom_id res chain seq x y z
N MET A 1 13.25 37.60 27.13
CA MET A 1 14.46 36.97 26.56
C MET A 1 14.53 37.38 25.10
N LYS A 2 15.50 38.22 24.73
CA LYS A 2 15.60 38.92 23.44
C LYS A 2 16.60 38.16 22.56
N TYR A 3 16.20 37.70 21.37
CA TYR A 3 17.12 37.15 20.37
C TYR A 3 17.30 38.19 19.25
N ALA A 4 18.54 38.61 19.02
CA ALA A 4 18.95 39.43 17.90
C ALA A 4 19.39 38.53 16.72
N PRO A 5 19.13 38.89 15.46
CA PRO A 5 19.50 38.07 14.29
C PRO A 5 20.94 38.35 13.85
N LEU A 6 21.78 37.31 13.81
CA LEU A 6 23.11 37.37 13.18
C LEU A 6 22.99 36.96 11.71
N THR A 7 23.10 37.95 10.84
CA THR A 7 23.30 37.82 9.39
C THR A 7 24.66 37.18 9.10
N ILE A 8 24.69 36.03 8.44
CA ILE A 8 25.92 35.46 7.87
C ILE A 8 25.88 35.64 6.35
N ALA A 9 26.90 36.33 5.86
CA ALA A 9 27.08 36.78 4.49
C ALA A 9 27.22 35.64 3.48
N LEU A 10 26.61 35.83 2.32
CA LEU A 10 26.83 35.06 1.10
C LEU A 10 28.24 35.32 0.56
N ALA A 11 29.07 34.29 0.48
CA ALA A 11 30.32 34.33 -0.27
C ALA A 11 30.09 33.67 -1.64
N THR A 12 29.88 34.49 -2.67
CA THR A 12 29.94 34.09 -4.07
C THR A 12 31.40 33.96 -4.50
N VAL A 13 31.84 32.75 -4.83
CA VAL A 13 33.09 32.51 -5.56
C VAL A 13 32.74 32.01 -6.96
N LEU A 14 33.09 32.81 -7.96
CA LEU A 14 32.96 32.50 -9.38
C LEU A 14 34.29 31.94 -9.93
N LEU A 15 34.15 30.85 -10.69
CA LEU A 15 34.87 30.45 -11.92
C LEU A 15 36.41 30.37 -11.97
N THR A 16 36.91 29.17 -12.26
CA THR A 16 38.01 28.94 -13.21
C THR A 16 37.69 27.73 -14.11
N ALA A 17 37.96 27.89 -15.40
CA ALA A 17 37.60 27.00 -16.50
C ALA A 17 38.76 26.09 -16.98
N VAL A 18 38.39 24.92 -17.55
CA VAL A 18 39.03 24.15 -18.67
C VAL A 18 40.48 23.63 -18.47
N SER A 19 40.93 22.40 -18.79
CA SER A 19 40.73 21.47 -19.92
C SER A 19 41.33 20.06 -19.62
N PRO A 20 41.16 19.03 -20.48
CA PRO A 20 41.35 17.60 -20.16
C PRO A 20 42.76 17.06 -20.47
N GLY A 21 43.28 16.20 -19.59
CA GLY A 21 44.50 15.42 -19.81
C GLY A 21 44.18 13.96 -20.17
N ALA A 22 44.41 13.59 -21.42
CA ALA A 22 44.39 12.20 -21.88
C ALA A 22 45.62 11.46 -21.36
N SER A 23 45.43 10.38 -20.60
CA SER A 23 46.46 9.38 -20.35
C SER A 23 46.20 8.18 -21.24
N HIS A 24 47.12 7.93 -22.18
CA HIS A 24 47.10 6.76 -23.05
C HIS A 24 47.46 5.52 -22.24
N ALA A 25 46.52 4.58 -22.10
CA ALA A 25 46.80 3.24 -21.59
C ALA A 25 47.17 2.32 -22.76
N THR A 26 48.36 1.72 -22.66
CA THR A 26 48.89 0.68 -23.55
C THR A 26 47.94 -0.53 -23.56
N TYR A 27 47.33 -0.84 -24.70
CA TYR A 27 46.37 -1.94 -24.85
C TYR A 27 47.10 -3.22 -25.28
N ALA A 28 47.12 -4.23 -24.40
CA ALA A 28 47.53 -5.58 -24.77
C ALA A 28 46.45 -6.25 -25.66
N PRO A 29 46.82 -7.16 -26.58
CA PRO A 29 45.85 -7.86 -27.42
C PRO A 29 45.10 -8.86 -26.54
N GLN A 30 43.89 -8.50 -26.15
CA GLN A 30 42.96 -9.40 -25.50
C GLN A 30 42.38 -10.37 -26.53
N VAL A 31 42.73 -11.65 -26.37
CA VAL A 31 42.09 -12.77 -27.05
C VAL A 31 40.60 -12.72 -26.73
N ALA A 32 39.80 -12.47 -27.76
CA ALA A 32 38.36 -12.30 -27.63
C ALA A 32 37.72 -13.60 -27.10
N SER A 33 37.21 -13.54 -25.87
CA SER A 33 36.25 -14.55 -25.40
C SER A 33 34.95 -14.37 -26.19
N PRO A 34 34.30 -15.43 -26.68
CA PRO A 34 33.02 -15.30 -27.36
C PRO A 34 31.99 -14.67 -26.41
N LEU A 35 31.33 -13.60 -26.88
CA LEU A 35 30.21 -12.97 -26.19
C LEU A 35 29.13 -14.03 -25.92
N PRO A 36 28.52 -14.07 -24.72
CA PRO A 36 27.30 -14.84 -24.53
C PRO A 36 26.26 -14.33 -25.53
N ALA A 37 25.75 -15.24 -26.37
CA ALA A 37 24.70 -14.94 -27.32
C ALA A 37 23.55 -14.22 -26.60
N SER A 38 23.10 -13.11 -27.17
CA SER A 38 21.93 -12.37 -26.73
C SER A 38 20.74 -13.30 -26.63
N GLY A 39 20.45 -13.78 -25.41
CA GLY A 39 19.24 -14.54 -25.14
C GLY A 39 18.01 -13.70 -25.49
N PRO A 40 16.85 -14.34 -25.76
CA PRO A 40 15.62 -13.61 -25.97
C PRO A 40 15.37 -12.64 -24.81
N PRO A 41 14.81 -11.44 -25.08
CA PRO A 41 14.54 -10.47 -24.02
C PRO A 41 13.70 -11.14 -22.92
N PRO A 42 13.98 -10.86 -21.63
CA PRO A 42 13.18 -11.41 -20.55
C PRO A 42 11.71 -11.06 -20.81
N LYS A 43 10.84 -12.08 -20.81
CA LYS A 43 9.40 -11.87 -20.92
C LYS A 43 9.01 -10.84 -19.86
N PRO A 44 8.19 -9.82 -20.19
CA PRO A 44 7.71 -8.90 -19.17
C PRO A 44 7.07 -9.73 -18.07
N ALA A 45 7.59 -9.61 -16.84
CA ALA A 45 6.98 -10.25 -15.68
C ALA A 45 5.50 -9.85 -15.70
N SER A 46 4.63 -10.85 -15.75
CA SER A 46 3.20 -10.60 -15.83
C SER A 46 2.82 -9.63 -14.71
N LEU A 47 2.04 -8.60 -15.06
CA LEU A 47 1.42 -7.67 -14.12
C LEU A 47 0.33 -8.39 -13.29
N ALA A 48 0.51 -9.67 -13.00
CA ALA A 48 -0.43 -10.52 -12.31
C ALA A 48 -0.14 -10.41 -10.82
N CYS A 49 -0.80 -9.44 -10.19
CA CYS A 49 -1.01 -9.51 -8.75
C CYS A 49 -2.28 -10.31 -8.49
N ALA A 50 -2.26 -11.22 -7.51
CA ALA A 50 -3.46 -11.95 -7.11
C ALA A 50 -4.57 -10.95 -6.74
N LYS A 51 -5.78 -11.15 -7.27
CA LYS A 51 -6.93 -10.25 -7.04
C LYS A 51 -7.24 -10.08 -5.55
N SER A 52 -7.04 -11.13 -4.76
CA SER A 52 -7.16 -11.13 -3.29
C SER A 52 -6.14 -10.23 -2.57
N HIS A 53 -5.04 -9.88 -3.24
CA HIS A 53 -3.96 -9.06 -2.70
C HIS A 53 -4.03 -7.61 -3.23
N TRP A 54 -4.96 -7.33 -4.14
CA TRP A 54 -5.11 -6.01 -4.75
C TRP A 54 -5.69 -4.97 -3.78
N PRO A 55 -5.23 -3.71 -3.80
CA PRO A 55 -4.03 -3.21 -4.48
C PRO A 55 -2.75 -3.37 -3.65
N TRP A 56 -2.88 -3.46 -2.32
CA TRP A 56 -1.77 -3.24 -1.39
C TRP A 56 -0.71 -4.33 -1.37
N GLY A 57 -1.08 -5.58 -1.61
CA GLY A 57 -0.10 -6.65 -1.77
C GLY A 57 0.73 -6.51 -3.03
N CYS A 58 0.18 -5.89 -4.08
CA CYS A 58 0.90 -5.60 -5.32
C CYS A 58 1.90 -4.48 -5.10
N VAL A 59 1.47 -3.40 -4.45
CA VAL A 59 2.36 -2.32 -4.04
C VAL A 59 3.46 -2.86 -3.15
N ALA A 60 3.13 -3.65 -2.12
CA ALA A 60 4.14 -4.24 -1.25
C ALA A 60 5.11 -5.18 -2.01
N LYS A 61 4.61 -5.95 -2.98
CA LYS A 61 5.49 -6.78 -3.83
C LYS A 61 6.49 -5.94 -4.62
N CYS A 62 6.06 -4.76 -5.08
CA CYS A 62 6.91 -3.83 -5.81
C CYS A 62 7.87 -3.04 -4.89
N GLU A 63 7.44 -2.67 -3.68
CA GLU A 63 8.20 -1.86 -2.73
C GLU A 63 9.21 -2.68 -1.91
N SER A 64 8.80 -3.82 -1.37
CA SER A 64 9.62 -4.64 -0.45
C SER A 64 9.85 -6.08 -0.91
N GLY A 65 9.40 -6.44 -2.11
CA GLY A 65 9.33 -7.86 -2.51
C GLY A 65 8.21 -8.63 -1.82
N GLY A 66 7.35 -7.95 -1.05
CA GLY A 66 6.20 -8.53 -0.35
C GLY A 66 6.46 -8.90 1.11
N ASP A 67 7.65 -8.58 1.62
CA ASP A 67 7.98 -8.73 3.03
C ASP A 67 7.41 -7.56 3.83
N TRP A 68 6.49 -7.84 4.76
CA TRP A 68 5.81 -6.84 5.57
C TRP A 68 6.62 -6.38 6.79
N HIS A 69 7.65 -7.13 7.16
CA HIS A 69 8.48 -6.88 8.34
C HIS A 69 9.89 -6.45 7.95
N ILE A 70 10.10 -6.10 6.68
CA ILE A 70 11.42 -5.70 6.19
C ILE A 70 11.92 -4.44 6.89
N ASN A 71 13.20 -4.48 7.24
CA ASN A 71 13.96 -3.32 7.69
C ASN A 71 15.42 -3.50 7.25
N THR A 72 15.80 -2.83 6.16
CA THR A 72 17.15 -2.92 5.58
C THR A 72 18.09 -1.83 6.09
N GLY A 73 17.62 -0.95 6.97
CA GLY A 73 18.38 0.24 7.39
C GLY A 73 18.38 1.39 6.37
N ASN A 74 17.54 1.35 5.33
CA ASN A 74 17.44 2.40 4.31
C ASN A 74 16.51 3.57 4.69
N GLY A 75 16.11 3.67 5.97
CA GLY A 75 15.18 4.70 6.48
C GLY A 75 13.70 4.49 6.13
N HIS A 76 13.36 3.36 5.50
CA HIS A 76 12.00 2.98 5.16
C HIS A 76 11.66 1.63 5.79
N PHE A 77 10.40 1.45 6.16
CA PHE A 77 9.98 0.35 7.02
C PHE A 77 8.78 -0.41 6.47
N GLY A 78 8.82 -1.73 6.61
CA GLY A 78 7.72 -2.64 6.35
C GLY A 78 7.35 -2.78 4.88
N GLY A 79 6.24 -3.46 4.63
CA GLY A 79 5.87 -3.91 3.29
C GLY A 79 5.59 -2.80 2.30
N LEU A 80 5.15 -1.64 2.79
CA LEU A 80 4.84 -0.48 1.96
C LEU A 80 5.95 0.58 2.02
N GLN A 81 7.12 0.25 2.57
CA GLN A 81 8.28 1.14 2.63
C GLN A 81 7.93 2.53 3.19
N PHE A 82 7.28 2.59 4.34
CA PHE A 82 6.96 3.88 4.97
C PHE A 82 8.22 4.56 5.48
N SER A 83 8.35 5.88 5.26
CA SER A 83 9.26 6.69 6.06
C SER A 83 8.73 6.83 7.48
N GLN A 84 9.63 7.01 8.46
CA GLN A 84 9.23 7.18 9.86
C GLN A 84 8.27 8.38 10.03
N SER A 85 8.60 9.52 9.41
CA SER A 85 7.76 10.73 9.48
C SER A 85 6.35 10.53 8.93
N THR A 86 6.17 9.80 7.83
CA THR A 86 4.85 9.49 7.29
C THR A 86 4.09 8.53 8.19
N TRP A 87 4.77 7.50 8.73
CA TRP A 87 4.17 6.57 9.67
C TRP A 87 3.59 7.31 10.88
N GLU A 88 4.38 8.17 11.49
CA GLU A 88 3.98 8.99 12.64
C GLU A 88 2.87 9.98 12.28
N GLY A 89 3.06 10.75 11.20
CA GLY A 89 2.13 11.81 10.78
C GLY A 89 0.73 11.31 10.43
N PHE A 90 0.57 10.04 10.03
CA PHE A 90 -0.72 9.43 9.73
C PHE A 90 -1.29 8.58 10.88
N GLY A 91 -0.63 8.62 12.05
CA GLY A 91 -1.07 7.99 13.29
C GLY A 91 -0.76 6.49 13.36
N GLY A 92 0.36 6.06 12.77
CA GLY A 92 0.86 4.69 12.83
C GLY A 92 1.37 4.28 14.22
N LEU A 93 1.79 5.25 15.05
CA LEU A 93 2.27 5.00 16.41
C LEU A 93 1.25 4.32 17.33
N LYS A 94 -0.04 4.39 17.00
CA LYS A 94 -1.08 3.65 17.73
C LYS A 94 -0.99 2.12 17.55
N TYR A 95 -0.29 1.68 16.51
CA TYR A 95 -0.09 0.27 16.17
C TYR A 95 1.29 -0.20 16.58
N ALA A 96 2.33 0.53 16.16
CA ALA A 96 3.70 0.21 16.51
C ALA A 96 4.61 1.44 16.36
N PRO A 97 5.78 1.45 17.02
CA PRO A 97 6.75 2.55 16.88
C PRO A 97 7.24 2.74 15.43
N ARG A 98 7.23 1.68 14.61
CA ARG A 98 7.62 1.71 13.20
C ARG A 98 6.73 0.79 12.38
N ALA A 99 6.70 0.98 11.06
CA ALA A 99 5.83 0.20 10.19
C ALA A 99 6.21 -1.28 10.10
N ASP A 100 7.50 -1.62 10.12
CA ASP A 100 8.02 -3.02 10.09
C ASP A 100 7.53 -3.86 11.28
N LEU A 101 7.25 -3.19 12.40
CA LEU A 101 6.77 -3.82 13.63
C LEU A 101 5.24 -3.96 13.68
N ALA A 102 4.52 -3.32 12.75
CA ALA A 102 3.07 -3.43 12.65
C ALA A 102 2.66 -4.57 11.72
N SER A 103 1.47 -5.13 11.95
CA SER A 103 0.90 -6.12 11.05
C SER A 103 0.61 -5.53 9.67
N ARG A 104 0.54 -6.40 8.66
CA ARG A 104 0.12 -6.04 7.29
C ARG A 104 -1.16 -5.20 7.26
N THR A 105 -2.17 -5.59 8.02
CA THR A 105 -3.48 -4.91 8.02
C THR A 105 -3.37 -3.49 8.58
N GLU A 106 -2.55 -3.30 9.61
CA GLU A 106 -2.31 -1.99 10.24
C GLU A 106 -1.53 -1.07 9.30
N GLN A 107 -0.50 -1.59 8.64
CA GLN A 107 0.22 -0.86 7.59
C GLN A 107 -0.72 -0.43 6.47
N ILE A 108 -1.59 -1.33 5.98
CA ILE A 108 -2.59 -1.01 4.97
C ILE A 108 -3.57 0.06 5.45
N HIS A 109 -3.98 0.03 6.72
CA HIS A 109 -4.87 1.05 7.25
C HIS A 109 -4.21 2.44 7.19
N ILE A 110 -2.95 2.57 7.63
CA ILE A 110 -2.21 3.83 7.52
C ILE A 110 -2.04 4.22 6.04
N ALA A 111 -1.75 3.27 5.15
CA ALA A 111 -1.59 3.53 3.73
C ALA A 111 -2.86 4.10 3.08
N ARG A 112 -4.04 3.59 3.45
CA ARG A 112 -5.33 4.12 2.99
C ARG A 112 -5.51 5.58 3.39
N LYS A 113 -5.05 5.99 4.58
CA LYS A 113 -5.07 7.40 4.99
C LYS A 113 -4.14 8.26 4.16
N VAL A 114 -2.91 7.78 3.92
CA VAL A 114 -1.95 8.47 3.05
C VAL A 114 -2.55 8.68 1.66
N VAL A 115 -3.07 7.63 1.03
CA VAL A 115 -3.66 7.74 -0.31
C VAL A 115 -4.92 8.60 -0.33
N ALA A 116 -5.66 8.72 0.77
CA ALA A 116 -6.79 9.63 0.83
C ALA A 116 -6.39 11.11 0.86
N VAL A 117 -5.23 11.43 1.44
CA VAL A 117 -4.72 12.80 1.53
C VAL A 117 -3.85 13.15 0.33
N GLN A 118 -2.83 12.33 0.06
CA GLN A 118 -1.79 12.57 -0.93
C GLN A 118 -2.09 11.93 -2.29
N GLY A 119 -2.98 10.93 -2.32
CA GLY A 119 -3.19 10.10 -3.51
C GLY A 119 -2.15 9.01 -3.69
N TRP A 120 -2.31 8.24 -4.75
CA TRP A 120 -1.38 7.17 -5.14
C TRP A 120 0.02 7.68 -5.52
N GLY A 121 0.19 9.00 -5.66
CA GLY A 121 1.49 9.64 -5.85
C GLY A 121 2.47 9.43 -4.68
N ALA A 122 1.98 9.03 -3.50
CA ALA A 122 2.84 8.64 -2.37
C ALA A 122 3.70 7.38 -2.65
N TRP A 123 3.31 6.56 -3.63
CA TRP A 123 4.08 5.41 -4.14
C TRP A 123 4.27 5.55 -5.65
N PRO A 124 5.09 6.50 -6.15
CA PRO A 124 5.01 6.97 -7.54
C PRO A 124 5.47 5.93 -8.57
N HIS A 125 6.45 5.09 -8.24
CA HIS A 125 6.92 4.04 -9.13
C HIS A 125 5.93 2.87 -9.17
N CYS A 126 5.57 2.34 -8.01
CA CYS A 126 4.75 1.14 -7.91
C CYS A 126 3.26 1.40 -8.21
N SER A 127 2.72 2.58 -7.90
CA SER A 127 1.36 2.93 -8.30
C SER A 127 1.21 3.02 -9.82
N ARG A 128 2.17 3.63 -10.52
CA ARG A 128 2.19 3.67 -12.00
C ARG A 128 2.27 2.28 -12.60
N ARG A 129 3.10 1.40 -12.02
CA ARG A 129 3.22 0.01 -12.46
C ARG A 129 1.87 -0.70 -12.48
N TYR A 130 1.03 -0.46 -11.48
CA TYR A 130 -0.30 -1.08 -11.35
C TYR A 130 -1.45 -0.18 -11.82
N GLY A 131 -1.20 0.95 -12.48
CA GLY A 131 -2.26 1.84 -12.96
C GLY A 131 -3.10 2.48 -11.85
N LEU A 132 -2.59 2.55 -10.62
CA LEU A 132 -3.26 3.14 -9.47
C LEU A 132 -3.12 4.68 -9.53
N LYS A 133 -4.25 5.39 -9.54
CA LYS A 133 -4.29 6.85 -9.75
C LYS A 133 -5.32 7.53 -8.84
N GLY A 134 -5.16 8.83 -8.63
CA GLY A 134 -6.08 9.65 -7.84
C GLY A 134 -5.95 9.41 -6.33
N ARG A 135 -6.99 9.77 -5.58
CA ARG A 135 -7.10 9.57 -4.13
C ARG A 135 -8.13 8.51 -3.82
N MET A 136 -7.87 7.68 -2.81
CA MET A 136 -8.86 6.76 -2.28
C MET A 136 -9.78 7.54 -1.35
N LYS A 137 -11.09 7.45 -1.59
CA LYS A 137 -12.04 7.95 -0.60
C LYS A 137 -12.00 6.99 0.59
N LEU A 138 -11.57 7.48 1.75
CA LEU A 138 -11.81 6.76 2.99
C LEU A 138 -13.33 6.80 3.22
N GLU A 139 -14.00 5.72 2.84
CA GLU A 139 -15.38 5.53 3.27
C GLU A 139 -15.38 5.48 4.80
N LYS A 140 -16.14 6.41 5.41
CA LYS A 140 -16.38 6.36 6.86
C LYS A 140 -17.00 5.00 7.19
N PRO A 141 -16.64 4.37 8.32
CA PRO A 141 -17.33 3.18 8.79
C PRO A 141 -18.83 3.46 8.83
N GLN A 142 -19.61 2.66 8.10
CA GLN A 142 -21.07 2.78 8.05
C GLN A 142 -21.65 2.33 9.40
N VAL A 143 -21.66 3.23 10.38
CA VAL A 143 -22.39 3.07 11.65
C VAL A 143 -23.89 3.40 11.47
N GLU A 144 -24.33 3.69 10.25
CA GLU A 144 -25.66 4.22 9.96
C GLU A 144 -26.62 3.22 9.28
N VAL A 145 -26.36 1.91 9.34
CA VAL A 145 -27.27 0.88 8.77
C VAL A 145 -28.26 0.32 9.81
N THR A 146 -28.01 0.49 11.10
CA THR A 146 -28.91 0.00 12.17
C THR A 146 -29.94 1.01 12.66
N LYS A 147 -29.84 2.28 12.28
CA LYS A 147 -30.77 3.33 12.77
C LYS A 147 -32.15 3.31 12.09
N ASN A 148 -32.29 2.63 10.93
CA ASN A 148 -33.54 2.58 10.16
C ASN A 148 -34.24 1.20 10.13
N ARG A 149 -33.90 0.26 11.02
CA ARG A 149 -34.66 -1.00 11.20
C ARG A 149 -35.45 -1.10 12.51
N LEU A 150 -35.76 0.03 13.14
CA LEU A 150 -36.71 0.06 14.25
C LEU A 150 -37.95 0.86 13.83
N ALA A 151 -38.85 0.19 13.11
CA ALA A 151 -40.22 0.69 12.97
C ALA A 151 -40.99 0.38 14.27
N PRO A 152 -41.70 1.36 14.86
CA PRO A 152 -42.54 1.21 16.05
C PRO A 152 -43.96 0.71 15.72
N GLY A 153 -44.56 -0.05 16.65
CA GLY A 153 -46.01 -0.36 16.71
C GLY A 153 -46.47 -1.47 15.76
N LEU A 154 -46.84 -2.66 16.20
CA LEU A 154 -48.00 -2.99 17.05
C LEU A 154 -49.28 -2.26 16.64
N LEU A 155 -50.00 -2.79 15.65
CA LEU A 155 -51.41 -2.53 15.42
C LEU A 155 -52.17 -3.87 15.24
N ILE A 156 -52.84 -4.26 16.34
CA ILE A 156 -54.21 -4.80 16.43
C ILE A 156 -54.60 -5.93 15.46
N MET A 157 -54.70 -7.16 15.98
CA MET A 157 -55.58 -8.22 15.46
C MET A 157 -56.62 -8.59 16.55
N PRO A 158 -57.90 -8.77 16.20
CA PRO A 158 -58.98 -8.96 17.16
C PRO A 158 -59.03 -10.38 17.75
N ARG A 159 -59.65 -10.47 18.92
CA ARG A 159 -59.92 -11.67 19.72
C ARG A 159 -60.55 -12.81 18.89
N GLY A 160 -59.99 -14.01 19.05
CA GLY A 160 -60.76 -15.26 19.06
C GLY A 160 -60.53 -16.21 17.89
N ALA A 161 -59.58 -17.13 18.02
CA ALA A 161 -59.70 -18.47 17.45
C ALA A 161 -58.86 -19.45 18.30
N ARG A 162 -59.57 -20.37 18.98
CA ARG A 162 -58.99 -21.44 19.79
C ARG A 162 -58.43 -22.55 18.89
N LEU A 163 -57.28 -23.08 19.32
CA LEU A 163 -56.81 -24.48 19.30
C LEU A 163 -57.03 -25.31 18.03
N ASN A 164 -55.94 -25.79 17.43
CA ASN A 164 -55.62 -27.22 17.47
C ASN A 164 -54.20 -27.50 16.97
N ALA A 165 -53.49 -28.31 17.77
CA ALA A 165 -52.20 -28.89 17.46
C ALA A 165 -52.34 -29.97 16.38
N ALA A 166 -51.38 -30.01 15.45
CA ALA A 166 -51.04 -31.21 14.67
C ALA A 166 -49.64 -31.04 14.03
N LEU A 167 -48.63 -31.68 14.62
CA LEU A 167 -47.52 -32.30 13.88
C LEU A 167 -48.13 -33.50 13.11
N PRO A 168 -47.64 -33.91 11.91
CA PRO A 168 -46.25 -34.33 11.69
C PRO A 168 -45.72 -34.13 10.25
N GLY A 169 -44.46 -34.52 10.01
CA GLY A 169 -44.07 -35.09 8.72
C GLY A 169 -42.82 -34.51 8.06
N SER A 170 -41.67 -34.93 8.56
CA SER A 170 -40.41 -35.00 7.81
C SER A 170 -40.61 -35.67 6.44
N ARG A 171 -40.23 -35.01 5.35
CA ARG A 171 -40.15 -35.63 4.02
C ARG A 171 -38.85 -35.23 3.31
N THR A 172 -37.86 -36.10 3.51
CA THR A 172 -36.94 -36.67 2.51
C THR A 172 -36.60 -35.87 1.25
N ARG A 173 -35.28 -35.63 1.13
CA ARG A 173 -34.51 -35.20 -0.05
C ARG A 173 -34.62 -36.23 -1.21
N PRO A 174 -34.82 -35.82 -2.47
CA PRO A 174 -34.59 -36.69 -3.64
C PRO A 174 -33.12 -36.62 -4.11
N PRO A 175 -32.57 -37.70 -4.71
CA PRO A 175 -31.19 -37.76 -5.17
C PRO A 175 -30.98 -37.12 -6.54
N LEU A 176 -29.69 -36.88 -6.79
CA LEU A 176 -29.02 -36.27 -7.93
C LEU A 176 -29.38 -36.90 -9.29
N ARG A 177 -29.34 -36.08 -10.33
CA ARG A 177 -29.12 -36.48 -11.71
C ARG A 177 -28.05 -35.58 -12.33
#